data_AF-A0A1V4TQ35-F1
#
_entry.id   AF-A0A1V4TQ35-F1
#
_cell.length_a   1.000
_cell.length_b   1.000
_cell.length_c   1.000
_cell.angle_alpha   90.00
_cell.angle_beta   90.00
_cell.angle_gamma   90.00
#
_symmetry.space_group_name_H-M   'P 1'
#
loop_
_entity.id
_entity.type
_entity.pdbx_description
1 polymer ?
#
loop_
_entity_poly.entity_id
_entity_poly.type
_entity_poly.pdbx_seq_one_letter_code
_entity_poly.pdbx_strand_id
1 'polypeptide(L)'
;MSFDQMLYRSEDMQLMEAIEHNNLESVRMHVSRGADINYRGQHGETPLIKAMFCDDSRIIRFLLDAGADVNLATVNGYSPLMFACLQNNFELVRLLCGHHATISSHTQEGWTPLILASTNSSVFFENMDHPFFHNLIEIVFKYARYHPDFNPVHIVNLLLDCGADPNESNIFGTTPLMAAASMANYPIIKSLLAKKTAVDLQDTEGKTALMYAVMATIDELIDSLIHMRLVSHTVTLSDFMTPQMLAQIRPHFEPQKELCVNYLINNGADIRAKDKRGISVLTHAARAGNLNVVKNLVGNGANIHVKSPRGITALYAASINGHNDIVEFLLSQGAEIDVKLIDGETPLMAAVWSGQVETVALLIHRGADVNAKKFTAYKPSGESSLVWAAHRERTEKNENYDKIFQLLAQAGAV
;
A
#
# COMPACT_ATOMS: atom_id res chain seq x y z
N MET A 1 -17.37 -46.06 -36.25
CA MET A 1 -17.60 -44.70 -35.73
C MET A 1 -18.71 -44.10 -36.56
N SER A 2 -19.94 -44.12 -36.05
CA SER A 2 -21.12 -43.60 -36.74
C SER A 2 -21.19 -42.09 -36.60
N PHE A 3 -21.73 -41.48 -37.66
CA PHE A 3 -21.86 -40.06 -37.93
C PHE A 3 -22.94 -39.35 -37.08
N ASP A 4 -23.25 -39.85 -35.87
CA ASP A 4 -24.37 -39.42 -35.01
C ASP A 4 -23.94 -38.81 -33.66
N GLN A 5 -22.67 -38.44 -33.51
CA GLN A 5 -22.19 -37.61 -32.39
C GLN A 5 -22.12 -36.12 -32.77
N MET A 6 -23.06 -35.62 -33.58
CA MET A 6 -23.44 -34.21 -33.49
C MET A 6 -24.18 -34.02 -32.17
N LEU A 7 -23.39 -33.81 -31.10
CA LEU A 7 -23.82 -33.61 -29.73
C LEU A 7 -25.00 -32.64 -29.66
N TYR A 8 -26.17 -33.14 -29.27
CA TYR A 8 -27.19 -32.32 -28.61
C TYR A 8 -26.51 -31.67 -27.40
N ARG A 9 -26.14 -30.39 -27.50
CA ARG A 9 -25.79 -29.59 -26.32
C ARG A 9 -27.00 -29.63 -25.39
N SER A 10 -26.81 -29.89 -24.09
CA SER A 10 -27.92 -29.91 -23.13
C SER A 10 -28.70 -28.59 -23.20
N GLU A 11 -30.00 -28.62 -22.89
CA GLU A 11 -30.82 -27.39 -22.83
C GLU A 11 -30.19 -26.35 -21.89
N ASP A 12 -29.49 -26.79 -20.85
CA ASP A 12 -28.72 -25.92 -19.94
C ASP A 12 -27.55 -25.23 -20.63
N MET A 13 -26.81 -25.95 -21.48
CA MET A 13 -25.69 -25.38 -22.23
C MET A 13 -26.21 -24.42 -23.31
N GLN A 14 -27.36 -24.71 -23.91
CA GLN A 14 -28.03 -23.82 -24.86
C GLN A 14 -28.58 -22.56 -24.17
N LEU A 15 -29.11 -22.67 -22.94
CA LEU A 15 -29.46 -21.52 -22.10
C LEU A 15 -28.24 -20.62 -21.86
N MET A 16 -27.11 -21.22 -21.46
CA MET A 16 -25.87 -20.47 -21.23
C MET A 16 -25.34 -19.78 -22.48
N GLU A 17 -25.53 -20.39 -23.66
CA GLU A 17 -25.17 -19.81 -24.96
C GLU A 17 -26.15 -18.70 -25.38
N ALA A 18 -27.45 -18.86 -25.14
CA ALA A 18 -28.46 -17.84 -25.42
C ALA A 18 -28.23 -16.55 -24.61
N ILE A 19 -27.80 -16.70 -23.35
CA ILE A 19 -27.39 -15.58 -22.49
C ILE A 19 -26.16 -14.88 -23.07
N GLU A 20 -25.14 -15.63 -23.46
CA GLU A 20 -23.91 -15.09 -24.06
C GLU A 20 -24.19 -14.27 -25.33
N HIS A 21 -25.15 -14.70 -26.13
CA HIS A 21 -25.60 -13.99 -27.34
C HIS A 21 -26.62 -12.88 -27.06
N ASN A 22 -26.89 -12.55 -25.79
CA ASN A 22 -27.81 -11.50 -25.37
C ASN A 22 -29.24 -11.67 -25.95
N ASN A 23 -29.70 -12.92 -26.10
CA ASN A 23 -30.97 -13.24 -26.75
C ASN A 23 -32.04 -13.65 -25.74
N LEU A 24 -32.79 -12.66 -25.23
CA LEU A 24 -33.84 -12.85 -24.23
C LEU A 24 -34.90 -13.89 -24.65
N GLU A 25 -35.30 -13.92 -25.92
CA GLU A 25 -36.33 -14.84 -26.40
C GLU A 25 -35.85 -16.29 -26.40
N SER A 26 -34.60 -16.52 -26.81
CA SER A 26 -33.97 -17.84 -26.68
C SER A 26 -33.82 -18.24 -25.21
N VAL A 27 -33.45 -17.31 -24.33
CA VAL A 27 -33.39 -17.57 -22.87
C VAL A 27 -34.74 -18.01 -22.33
N ARG A 28 -35.83 -17.28 -22.64
CA ARG A 28 -37.20 -17.68 -22.25
C ARG A 28 -37.56 -19.04 -22.78
N MET A 29 -37.20 -19.32 -24.03
CA MET A 29 -37.52 -20.58 -24.70
C MET A 29 -36.79 -21.76 -24.04
N HIS A 30 -35.50 -21.68 -23.76
CA HIS A 30 -34.76 -22.75 -23.08
C HIS A 30 -35.25 -23.00 -21.65
N VAL A 31 -35.52 -21.93 -20.88
CA VAL A 31 -36.12 -22.07 -19.54
C VAL A 31 -37.50 -22.75 -19.61
N SER A 32 -38.33 -22.40 -20.61
CA SER A 32 -39.64 -23.04 -20.80
C SER A 32 -39.56 -24.53 -21.18
N ARG A 33 -38.44 -24.95 -21.76
CA ARG A 33 -38.13 -26.35 -22.08
C ARG A 33 -37.52 -27.13 -20.92
N GLY A 34 -37.36 -26.51 -19.75
CA GLY A 34 -36.85 -27.15 -18.55
C GLY A 34 -35.33 -27.08 -18.40
N ALA A 35 -34.65 -26.14 -19.07
CA ALA A 35 -33.26 -25.82 -18.74
C ALA A 35 -33.15 -25.42 -17.26
N ASP A 36 -32.15 -25.93 -16.56
CA ASP A 36 -31.88 -25.60 -15.16
C ASP A 36 -31.43 -24.14 -15.05
N ILE A 37 -32.30 -23.32 -14.46
CA ILE A 37 -32.07 -21.89 -14.21
C ILE A 37 -30.85 -21.63 -13.30
N ASN A 38 -30.44 -22.65 -12.54
CA ASN A 38 -29.32 -22.65 -11.61
C ASN A 38 -28.18 -23.58 -12.07
N TYR A 39 -28.17 -23.97 -13.35
CA TYR A 39 -27.12 -24.79 -13.94
C TYR A 39 -25.74 -24.24 -13.60
N ARG A 40 -24.80 -25.13 -13.33
CA ARG A 40 -23.42 -24.77 -12.98
C ARG A 40 -22.49 -25.13 -14.11
N GLY A 41 -21.89 -24.11 -14.73
CA GLY A 41 -20.83 -24.28 -15.71
C GLY A 41 -19.53 -24.80 -15.10
N GLN A 42 -18.49 -24.90 -15.92
CA GLN A 42 -17.21 -25.50 -15.55
C GLN A 42 -16.47 -24.73 -14.44
N HIS A 43 -16.76 -23.44 -14.26
CA HIS A 43 -16.21 -22.60 -13.20
C HIS A 43 -17.27 -22.24 -12.14
N GLY A 44 -18.38 -22.96 -12.12
CA GLY A 44 -19.48 -22.73 -11.20
C GLY A 44 -20.28 -21.46 -11.50
N GLU A 45 -20.09 -20.85 -12.67
CA GLU A 45 -20.91 -19.76 -13.15
C GLU A 45 -22.33 -20.25 -13.45
N THR A 46 -23.32 -19.50 -12.96
CA THR A 46 -24.74 -19.75 -13.21
C THR A 46 -25.24 -18.93 -14.40
N PRO A 47 -26.41 -19.25 -14.97
CA PRO A 47 -27.12 -18.37 -15.89
C PRO A 47 -27.19 -16.92 -15.40
N LEU A 48 -27.48 -16.71 -14.11
CA LEU A 48 -27.54 -15.38 -13.51
C LEU A 48 -26.17 -14.67 -13.49
N ILE A 49 -25.09 -15.36 -13.08
CA ILE A 49 -23.73 -14.80 -13.12
C ILE A 49 -23.33 -14.46 -14.55
N LYS A 50 -23.64 -15.34 -15.52
CA LYS A 50 -23.33 -15.11 -16.92
C LYS A 50 -24.10 -13.91 -17.48
N ALA A 51 -25.36 -13.74 -17.05
CA ALA A 51 -26.19 -12.60 -17.42
C ALA A 51 -25.67 -11.26 -16.86
N MET A 52 -24.82 -11.25 -15.81
CA MET A 52 -24.18 -10.02 -15.32
C MET A 52 -23.27 -9.37 -16.38
N PHE A 53 -22.86 -10.12 -17.39
CA PHE A 53 -21.97 -9.66 -18.45
C PHE A 53 -22.72 -9.25 -19.73
N CYS A 54 -24.05 -9.38 -19.72
CA CYS A 54 -24.91 -9.08 -20.86
C CYS A 54 -25.35 -7.60 -20.84
N ASP A 55 -25.57 -7.03 -22.04
CA ASP A 55 -26.05 -5.66 -22.16
C ASP A 55 -27.58 -5.55 -21.89
N ASP A 56 -28.34 -6.64 -22.08
CA ASP A 56 -29.80 -6.65 -21.84
C ASP A 56 -30.15 -7.04 -20.40
N SER A 57 -30.32 -6.03 -19.54
CA SER A 57 -30.75 -6.20 -18.14
C SER A 57 -32.10 -6.92 -17.96
N ARG A 58 -32.93 -7.04 -19.00
CA ARG A 58 -34.18 -7.81 -18.94
C ARG A 58 -33.93 -9.30 -18.76
N ILE A 59 -32.78 -9.80 -19.21
CA ILE A 59 -32.35 -11.19 -19.00
C ILE A 59 -32.19 -11.44 -17.50
N ILE A 60 -31.47 -10.57 -16.79
CA ILE A 60 -31.27 -10.68 -15.34
C ILE A 60 -32.61 -10.70 -14.60
N ARG A 61 -33.51 -9.77 -14.93
CA ARG A 61 -34.85 -9.71 -14.31
C ARG A 61 -35.64 -11.00 -14.56
N PHE A 62 -35.64 -11.48 -15.80
CA PHE A 62 -36.32 -12.73 -16.13
C PHE A 62 -35.76 -13.93 -15.36
N LEU A 63 -34.44 -14.06 -15.26
CA LEU A 63 -33.81 -15.17 -14.54
C LEU A 63 -34.17 -15.13 -13.04
N LEU A 64 -34.16 -13.95 -12.43
CA LEU A 64 -34.57 -13.77 -11.03
C LEU A 64 -36.06 -14.09 -10.82
N ASP A 65 -36.94 -13.62 -11.71
CA ASP A 65 -38.38 -13.93 -11.68
C ASP A 65 -38.65 -15.43 -11.89
N ALA A 66 -37.79 -16.11 -12.66
CA ALA A 66 -37.83 -17.55 -12.90
C ALA A 66 -37.24 -18.40 -11.75
N GLY A 67 -36.77 -17.77 -10.66
CA GLY A 67 -36.24 -18.46 -9.48
C GLY A 67 -34.75 -18.78 -9.53
N ALA A 68 -33.97 -18.02 -10.30
CA ALA A 68 -32.51 -18.09 -10.20
C ALA A 68 -32.07 -17.74 -8.76
N ASP A 69 -31.21 -18.58 -8.19
CA ASP A 69 -30.64 -18.37 -6.87
C ASP A 69 -29.57 -17.28 -6.93
N VAL A 70 -29.89 -16.15 -6.31
CA VAL A 70 -29.06 -14.95 -6.24
C VAL A 70 -27.75 -15.14 -5.45
N ASN A 71 -27.63 -16.24 -4.71
CA ASN A 71 -26.50 -16.52 -3.82
C ASN A 71 -25.54 -17.60 -4.34
N LEU A 72 -25.87 -18.27 -5.46
CA LEU A 72 -24.97 -19.26 -6.04
C LEU A 72 -23.71 -18.59 -6.59
N ALA A 73 -22.61 -18.80 -5.89
CA ALA A 73 -21.30 -18.24 -6.24
C ALA A 73 -20.52 -19.13 -7.23
N THR A 74 -19.50 -18.58 -7.86
CA THR A 74 -18.51 -19.33 -8.66
C THR A 74 -17.65 -20.27 -7.80
N VAL A 75 -16.81 -21.10 -8.41
CA VAL A 75 -15.85 -21.95 -7.67
C VAL A 75 -14.93 -21.14 -6.75
N ASN A 76 -14.63 -19.89 -7.10
CA ASN A 76 -13.78 -18.99 -6.32
C ASN A 76 -14.56 -18.17 -5.27
N GLY A 77 -15.88 -18.42 -5.15
CA GLY A 77 -16.73 -17.76 -4.17
C GLY A 77 -17.25 -16.37 -4.59
N TYR A 78 -17.14 -15.98 -5.86
CA TYR A 78 -17.73 -14.74 -6.34
C TYR A 78 -19.25 -14.89 -6.53
N SER A 79 -20.02 -14.12 -5.79
CA SER A 79 -21.49 -14.07 -5.91
C SER A 79 -21.95 -13.07 -6.98
N PRO A 80 -23.20 -13.18 -7.48
CA PRO A 80 -23.80 -12.15 -8.34
C PRO A 80 -23.68 -10.73 -7.76
N LEU A 81 -23.85 -10.58 -6.43
CA LEU A 81 -23.72 -9.28 -5.75
C LEU A 81 -22.31 -8.71 -5.85
N MET A 82 -21.27 -9.55 -5.73
CA MET A 82 -19.88 -9.12 -5.88
C MET A 82 -19.58 -8.64 -7.31
N PHE A 83 -20.10 -9.34 -8.33
CA PHE A 83 -19.98 -8.87 -9.71
C PHE A 83 -20.65 -7.52 -9.93
N ALA A 84 -21.86 -7.32 -9.39
CA ALA A 84 -22.54 -6.03 -9.46
C ALA A 84 -21.75 -4.90 -8.76
N CYS A 85 -21.10 -5.19 -7.62
CA CYS A 85 -20.23 -4.24 -6.92
C CYS A 85 -18.98 -3.91 -7.73
N LEU A 86 -18.32 -4.92 -8.33
CA LEU A 86 -17.16 -4.76 -9.19
C LEU A 86 -17.46 -3.96 -10.46
N GLN A 87 -18.67 -4.10 -10.99
CA GLN A 87 -19.15 -3.31 -12.13
C GLN A 87 -19.54 -1.88 -11.74
N ASN A 88 -19.56 -1.56 -10.44
CA ASN A 88 -20.10 -0.31 -9.91
C ASN A 88 -21.54 -0.04 -10.38
N ASN A 89 -22.38 -1.08 -10.49
CA ASN A 89 -23.73 -0.97 -10.99
C ASN A 89 -24.75 -0.92 -9.84
N PHE A 90 -25.09 0.30 -9.42
CA PHE A 90 -26.02 0.53 -8.31
C PHE A 90 -27.40 -0.13 -8.50
N GLU A 91 -27.93 -0.10 -9.73
CA GLU A 91 -29.23 -0.70 -10.06
C GLU A 91 -29.23 -2.22 -9.89
N LEU A 92 -28.15 -2.88 -10.32
CA LEU A 92 -27.99 -4.32 -10.12
C LEU A 92 -27.79 -4.66 -8.64
N VAL A 93 -26.96 -3.91 -7.90
CA VAL A 93 -26.81 -4.12 -6.46
C VAL A 93 -28.18 -4.00 -5.76
N ARG A 94 -28.95 -2.95 -6.06
CA ARG A 94 -30.29 -2.76 -5.48
C ARG A 94 -31.24 -3.89 -5.85
N LEU A 95 -31.24 -4.33 -7.11
CA LEU A 95 -32.06 -5.44 -7.58
C LEU A 95 -31.71 -6.73 -6.82
N LEU A 96 -30.43 -7.10 -6.75
CA LEU A 96 -29.97 -8.32 -6.09
C LEU A 96 -30.25 -8.29 -4.58
N CYS A 97 -30.03 -7.15 -3.91
CA CYS A 97 -30.41 -6.97 -2.51
C CYS A 97 -31.93 -7.14 -2.30
N GLY A 98 -32.75 -6.63 -3.24
CA GLY A 98 -34.20 -6.83 -3.23
C GLY A 98 -34.64 -8.30 -3.35
N HIS A 99 -33.81 -9.14 -3.96
CA HIS A 99 -33.99 -10.60 -4.05
C HIS A 99 -33.27 -11.37 -2.93
N HIS A 100 -32.89 -10.71 -1.83
CA HIS A 100 -32.23 -11.32 -0.66
C HIS A 100 -30.83 -11.89 -0.95
N ALA A 101 -30.02 -11.17 -1.74
CA ALA A 101 -28.60 -11.45 -1.86
C ALA A 101 -27.88 -11.35 -0.51
N THR A 102 -26.98 -12.30 -0.25
CA THR A 102 -26.21 -12.41 0.99
C THR A 102 -25.10 -11.36 1.02
N ILE A 103 -25.28 -10.36 1.89
CA ILE A 103 -24.39 -9.21 2.01
C ILE A 103 -23.00 -9.59 2.55
N SER A 104 -22.94 -10.57 3.45
CA SER A 104 -21.71 -11.09 4.05
C SER A 104 -21.11 -12.27 3.27
N SER A 105 -21.41 -12.40 1.97
CA SER A 105 -20.76 -13.43 1.15
C SER A 105 -19.28 -13.11 1.02
N HIS A 106 -18.44 -14.14 0.93
CA HIS A 106 -17.00 -13.97 0.79
C HIS A 106 -16.40 -14.92 -0.25
N THR A 107 -15.38 -14.46 -0.97
CA THR A 107 -14.59 -15.31 -1.86
C THR A 107 -13.68 -16.25 -1.06
N GLN A 108 -12.96 -17.15 -1.74
CA GLN A 108 -11.95 -17.99 -1.08
C GLN A 108 -10.85 -17.18 -0.37
N GLU A 109 -10.55 -15.98 -0.87
CA GLU A 109 -9.60 -15.05 -0.24
C GLU A 109 -10.26 -14.12 0.78
N GLY A 110 -11.56 -14.27 1.07
CA GLY A 110 -12.26 -13.44 2.03
C GLY A 110 -12.68 -12.07 1.51
N TRP A 111 -12.71 -11.83 0.20
CA TRP A 111 -13.24 -10.58 -0.36
C TRP A 111 -14.76 -10.53 -0.16
N THR A 112 -15.25 -9.48 0.51
CA THR A 112 -16.69 -9.23 0.69
C THR A 112 -17.21 -8.22 -0.34
N PRO A 113 -18.52 -8.16 -0.61
CA PRO A 113 -19.11 -7.13 -1.46
C PRO A 113 -18.72 -5.71 -1.04
N LEU A 114 -18.64 -5.45 0.27
CA LEU A 114 -18.30 -4.13 0.80
C LEU A 114 -16.82 -3.79 0.56
N ILE A 115 -15.89 -4.74 0.72
CA ILE A 115 -14.48 -4.51 0.40
C ILE A 115 -14.34 -4.22 -1.10
N LEU A 116 -14.97 -5.02 -1.97
CA LEU A 116 -14.91 -4.85 -3.42
C LEU A 116 -15.51 -3.52 -3.89
N ALA A 117 -16.63 -3.09 -3.31
CA ALA A 117 -17.22 -1.78 -3.58
C ALA A 117 -16.32 -0.62 -3.12
N SER A 118 -15.55 -0.84 -2.04
CA SER A 118 -14.65 0.18 -1.47
C SER A 118 -13.33 0.32 -2.25
N THR A 119 -12.87 -0.72 -2.93
CA THR A 119 -11.62 -0.71 -3.72
C THR A 119 -11.70 0.09 -5.02
N ASN A 120 -12.86 0.60 -5.44
CA ASN A 120 -13.09 1.32 -6.71
C ASN A 120 -12.48 0.61 -7.94
N SER A 121 -13.32 0.06 -8.80
CA SER A 121 -13.03 -1.00 -9.77
C SER A 121 -11.88 -0.80 -10.79
N SER A 122 -11.07 0.27 -10.75
CA SER A 122 -9.99 0.50 -11.71
C SER A 122 -8.60 -0.03 -11.32
N VAL A 123 -8.30 -0.31 -10.04
CA VAL A 123 -6.90 -0.47 -9.59
C VAL A 123 -6.54 -1.88 -9.08
N PHE A 124 -7.51 -2.78 -8.86
CA PHE A 124 -7.22 -4.04 -8.15
C PHE A 124 -6.67 -5.20 -9.03
N PHE A 125 -6.31 -4.97 -10.30
CA PHE A 125 -6.08 -6.07 -11.24
C PHE A 125 -4.63 -6.49 -11.49
N GLU A 126 -3.67 -6.08 -10.65
CA GLU A 126 -2.24 -6.42 -10.87
C GLU A 126 -1.88 -7.90 -10.67
N ASN A 127 -2.81 -8.80 -10.29
CA ASN A 127 -2.52 -10.23 -10.16
C ASN A 127 -3.72 -11.14 -10.49
N MET A 128 -4.24 -11.09 -11.71
CA MET A 128 -5.24 -12.06 -12.19
C MET A 128 -4.81 -12.72 -13.51
N ASP A 129 -3.87 -13.67 -13.43
CA ASP A 129 -3.37 -14.46 -14.57
C ASP A 129 -4.38 -15.46 -15.18
N HIS A 130 -5.68 -15.35 -14.85
CA HIS A 130 -6.70 -16.32 -15.29
C HIS A 130 -7.69 -15.74 -16.33
N PRO A 131 -7.95 -16.45 -17.46
CA PRO A 131 -8.78 -15.95 -18.59
C PRO A 131 -10.21 -15.55 -18.23
N PHE A 132 -10.84 -16.21 -17.24
CA PHE A 132 -12.18 -15.87 -16.77
C PHE A 132 -12.27 -14.43 -16.21
N PHE A 133 -11.19 -13.94 -15.57
CA PHE A 133 -11.12 -12.58 -15.04
C PHE A 133 -10.67 -11.55 -16.08
N HIS A 134 -10.08 -11.97 -17.20
CA HIS A 134 -9.81 -11.07 -18.34
C HIS A 134 -11.11 -10.50 -18.94
N ASN A 135 -12.17 -11.29 -19.05
CA ASN A 135 -13.48 -10.80 -19.51
C ASN A 135 -14.11 -9.83 -18.50
N LEU A 136 -13.91 -10.05 -17.19
CA LEU A 136 -14.33 -9.11 -16.15
C LEU A 136 -13.58 -7.77 -16.29
N ILE A 137 -12.27 -7.81 -16.60
CA ILE A 137 -11.46 -6.61 -16.85
C ILE A 137 -12.02 -5.81 -18.04
N GLU A 138 -12.32 -6.45 -19.18
CA GLU A 138 -12.90 -5.77 -20.34
C GLU A 138 -14.26 -5.10 -20.02
N ILE A 139 -15.11 -5.79 -19.25
CA ILE A 139 -16.44 -5.30 -18.89
C ILE A 139 -16.35 -4.16 -17.87
N VAL A 140 -15.48 -4.30 -16.87
CA VAL A 140 -15.20 -3.23 -15.91
C VAL A 140 -14.66 -1.99 -16.64
N PHE A 141 -13.78 -2.14 -17.63
CA PHE A 141 -13.31 -1.01 -18.45
C PHE A 141 -14.39 -0.43 -19.38
N LYS A 142 -15.28 -1.25 -19.93
CA LYS A 142 -16.43 -0.82 -20.76
C LYS A 142 -17.42 0.02 -19.95
N TYR A 143 -17.76 -0.40 -18.74
CA TYR A 143 -18.74 0.29 -17.90
C TYR A 143 -18.15 1.48 -17.12
N ALA A 144 -16.89 1.42 -16.68
CA ALA A 144 -16.24 2.49 -15.93
C ALA A 144 -16.01 3.79 -16.73
N ARG A 145 -15.92 3.73 -18.06
CA ARG A 145 -15.65 4.92 -18.90
C ARG A 145 -16.89 5.71 -19.35
N TYR A 146 -18.10 5.15 -19.25
CA TYR A 146 -19.26 5.66 -19.98
C TYR A 146 -20.54 5.86 -19.18
N HIS A 147 -20.61 5.49 -17.89
CA HIS A 147 -21.86 5.61 -17.13
C HIS A 147 -21.95 6.93 -16.33
N PRO A 148 -22.95 7.79 -16.57
CA PRO A 148 -23.14 9.06 -15.85
C PRO A 148 -23.35 8.89 -14.33
N ASP A 149 -23.87 7.72 -13.91
CA ASP A 149 -24.14 7.39 -12.49
C ASP A 149 -22.98 6.64 -11.80
N PHE A 150 -21.76 6.72 -12.31
CA PHE A 150 -20.59 6.09 -11.70
C PHE A 150 -20.28 6.73 -10.34
N ASN A 151 -20.95 6.26 -9.28
CA ASN A 151 -20.78 6.73 -7.92
C ASN A 151 -20.74 5.54 -6.94
N PRO A 152 -19.54 5.01 -6.63
CA PRO A 152 -19.39 3.84 -5.77
C PRO A 152 -19.85 4.08 -4.32
N VAL A 153 -20.01 5.34 -3.91
CA VAL A 153 -20.51 5.73 -2.58
C VAL A 153 -21.93 5.24 -2.34
N HIS A 154 -22.79 5.29 -3.37
CA HIS A 154 -24.18 4.84 -3.23
C HIS A 154 -24.26 3.34 -2.98
N ILE A 155 -23.40 2.55 -3.62
CA ILE A 155 -23.30 1.10 -3.40
C ILE A 155 -22.82 0.83 -1.99
N VAL A 156 -21.74 1.49 -1.55
CA VAL A 156 -21.22 1.35 -0.18
C VAL A 156 -22.30 1.68 0.85
N ASN A 157 -23.00 2.80 0.70
CA ASN A 157 -24.09 3.19 1.60
C ASN A 157 -25.20 2.13 1.63
N LEU A 158 -25.62 1.65 0.47
CA LEU A 158 -26.64 0.60 0.37
C LEU A 158 -26.21 -0.68 1.09
N LEU A 159 -24.98 -1.15 0.87
CA LEU A 159 -24.45 -2.34 1.53
C LEU A 159 -24.40 -2.17 3.06
N LEU A 160 -23.94 -1.01 3.54
CA LEU A 160 -23.92 -0.67 4.97
C LEU A 160 -25.33 -0.61 5.57
N ASP A 161 -26.30 -0.07 4.84
CA ASP A 161 -27.70 -0.01 5.27
C ASP A 161 -28.36 -1.41 5.25
N CYS A 162 -27.91 -2.29 4.37
CA CYS A 162 -28.28 -3.71 4.36
C CYS A 162 -27.56 -4.55 5.42
N GLY A 163 -26.68 -3.96 6.24
CA GLY A 163 -26.03 -4.63 7.37
C GLY A 163 -24.66 -5.25 7.07
N ALA A 164 -23.96 -4.81 6.02
CA ALA A 164 -22.56 -5.17 5.83
C ALA A 164 -21.71 -4.69 7.01
N ASP A 165 -20.83 -5.56 7.53
CA ASP A 165 -19.90 -5.18 8.59
C ASP A 165 -18.73 -4.38 7.99
N PRO A 166 -18.56 -3.09 8.35
CA PRO A 166 -17.47 -2.28 7.83
C PRO A 166 -16.08 -2.66 8.37
N ASN A 167 -15.99 -3.57 9.33
CA ASN A 167 -14.75 -4.03 9.95
C ASN A 167 -14.32 -5.42 9.47
N GLU A 168 -15.15 -6.11 8.69
CA GLU A 168 -14.80 -7.44 8.16
C GLU A 168 -13.58 -7.34 7.25
N SER A 169 -12.63 -8.25 7.42
CA SER A 169 -11.37 -8.26 6.67
C SER A 169 -11.20 -9.55 5.88
N ASN A 170 -10.53 -9.45 4.74
CA ASN A 170 -10.13 -10.61 3.94
C ASN A 170 -8.93 -11.36 4.56
N ILE A 171 -8.42 -12.42 3.91
CA ILE A 171 -7.29 -13.21 4.45
C ILE A 171 -5.98 -12.41 4.59
N PHE A 172 -5.88 -11.27 3.90
CA PHE A 172 -4.74 -10.36 3.99
C PHE A 172 -4.89 -9.35 5.13
N GLY A 173 -6.03 -9.33 5.81
CA GLY A 173 -6.39 -8.35 6.84
C GLY A 173 -6.86 -7.01 6.26
N THR A 174 -7.15 -6.93 4.96
CA THR A 174 -7.65 -5.70 4.33
C THR A 174 -9.12 -5.48 4.69
N THR A 175 -9.42 -4.31 5.26
CA THR A 175 -10.78 -3.86 5.57
C THR A 175 -11.34 -2.93 4.49
N PRO A 176 -12.67 -2.68 4.44
CA PRO A 176 -13.27 -1.68 3.56
C PRO A 176 -12.64 -0.30 3.68
N LEU A 177 -12.28 0.10 4.91
CA LEU A 177 -11.65 1.40 5.15
C LEU A 177 -10.22 1.46 4.58
N MET A 178 -9.45 0.38 4.69
CA MET A 178 -8.13 0.28 4.05
C MET A 178 -8.23 0.30 2.53
N ALA A 179 -9.22 -0.41 1.97
CA ALA A 179 -9.51 -0.42 0.54
C ALA A 179 -9.89 0.98 0.02
N ALA A 180 -10.76 1.70 0.72
CA ALA A 180 -11.14 3.06 0.34
C ALA A 180 -9.97 4.05 0.46
N ALA A 181 -9.14 3.87 1.50
CA ALA A 181 -7.97 4.69 1.76
C ALA A 181 -6.86 4.51 0.71
N SER A 182 -6.61 3.28 0.26
CA SER A 182 -5.61 3.02 -0.78
C SER A 182 -5.97 3.70 -2.11
N MET A 183 -7.26 3.89 -2.36
CA MET A 183 -7.81 4.53 -3.56
C MET A 183 -8.02 6.04 -3.40
N ALA A 184 -7.69 6.62 -2.25
CA ALA A 184 -7.99 8.01 -1.91
C ALA A 184 -9.49 8.39 -2.11
N ASN A 185 -10.42 7.45 -1.93
CA ASN A 185 -11.85 7.72 -2.16
C ASN A 185 -12.52 8.32 -0.91
N TYR A 186 -12.37 9.64 -0.74
CA TYR A 186 -12.89 10.38 0.42
C TYR A 186 -14.40 10.19 0.68
N PRO A 187 -15.28 10.26 -0.34
CA PRO A 187 -16.69 10.05 -0.13
C PRO A 187 -17.02 8.68 0.51
N ILE A 188 -16.33 7.61 0.11
CA ILE A 188 -16.48 6.28 0.71
C ILE A 188 -15.93 6.26 2.14
N ILE A 189 -14.73 6.82 2.37
CA ILE A 189 -14.13 6.93 3.71
C ILE A 189 -15.09 7.61 4.67
N LYS A 190 -15.70 8.73 4.26
CA LYS A 190 -16.68 9.47 5.07
C LYS A 190 -17.89 8.61 5.43
N SER A 191 -18.44 7.87 4.46
CA SER A 191 -19.55 6.95 4.68
C SER A 191 -19.21 5.83 5.67
N LEU A 192 -18.02 5.22 5.55
CA LEU A 192 -17.56 4.18 6.46
C LEU A 192 -17.41 4.74 7.88
N LEU A 193 -16.69 5.85 8.05
CA LEU A 193 -16.48 6.46 9.37
C LEU A 193 -17.78 6.86 10.07
N ALA A 194 -18.81 7.25 9.31
CA ALA A 194 -20.14 7.53 9.86
C ALA A 194 -20.80 6.31 10.53
N LYS A 195 -20.39 5.08 10.18
CA LYS A 195 -20.88 3.82 10.76
C LYS A 195 -20.02 3.31 11.93
N LYS A 196 -19.16 4.16 12.53
CA LYS A 196 -18.26 3.81 13.66
C LYS A 196 -17.28 2.67 13.33
N THR A 197 -16.77 2.63 12.11
CA THR A 197 -15.71 1.70 11.69
C THR A 197 -14.45 1.86 12.54
N ALA A 198 -13.81 0.73 12.87
CA ALA A 198 -12.51 0.70 13.51
C ALA A 198 -11.43 1.21 12.55
N VAL A 199 -10.64 2.17 13.01
CA VAL A 199 -9.63 2.87 12.20
C VAL A 199 -8.21 2.33 12.41
N ASP A 200 -8.04 1.56 13.47
CA ASP A 200 -6.79 1.03 14.02
C ASP A 200 -6.53 -0.43 13.67
N LEU A 201 -7.47 -1.10 12.97
CA LEU A 201 -7.26 -2.43 12.43
C LEU A 201 -6.02 -2.46 11.54
N GLN A 202 -5.30 -3.58 11.59
CA GLN A 202 -4.05 -3.80 10.87
C GLN A 202 -4.16 -4.99 9.91
N ASP A 203 -3.60 -4.85 8.73
CA ASP A 203 -3.45 -5.95 7.78
C ASP A 203 -2.31 -6.92 8.21
N THR A 204 -2.06 -7.96 7.43
CA THR A 204 -1.00 -8.96 7.70
C THR A 204 0.42 -8.37 7.67
N GLU A 205 0.62 -7.19 7.08
CA GLU A 205 1.87 -6.44 7.09
C GLU A 205 1.96 -5.43 8.25
N GLY A 206 0.89 -5.24 9.01
CA GLY A 206 0.77 -4.26 10.08
C GLY A 206 0.30 -2.87 9.61
N LYS A 207 -0.26 -2.76 8.38
CA LYS A 207 -0.73 -1.49 7.81
C LYS A 207 -2.16 -1.18 8.23
N THR A 208 -2.41 0.06 8.63
CA THR A 208 -3.75 0.58 8.93
C THR A 208 -4.34 1.32 7.71
N ALA A 209 -5.63 1.65 7.76
CA ALA A 209 -6.24 2.46 6.70
C ALA A 209 -5.55 3.81 6.53
N LEU A 210 -5.11 4.43 7.62
CA LEU A 210 -4.31 5.64 7.54
C LEU A 210 -2.99 5.41 6.78
N MET A 211 -2.30 4.28 7.01
CA MET A 211 -1.06 3.99 6.29
C MET A 211 -1.29 3.89 4.78
N TYR A 212 -2.37 3.22 4.35
CA TYR A 212 -2.76 3.18 2.95
C TYR A 212 -3.05 4.57 2.39
N ALA A 213 -3.73 5.40 3.17
CA ALA A 213 -4.06 6.77 2.79
C ALA A 213 -2.78 7.61 2.55
N VAL A 214 -1.77 7.51 3.41
CA VAL A 214 -0.46 8.20 3.27
C VAL A 214 0.36 7.68 2.08
N MET A 215 0.18 6.42 1.71
CA MET A 215 0.83 5.84 0.54
C MET A 215 0.15 6.26 -0.78
N ALA A 216 -1.14 6.60 -0.74
CA ALA A 216 -1.90 7.13 -1.88
C ALA A 216 -1.55 8.61 -2.17
N THR A 217 -1.76 9.06 -3.40
CA THR A 217 -1.45 10.45 -3.83
C THR A 217 -2.35 11.49 -3.12
N ILE A 218 -1.79 12.66 -2.79
CA ILE A 218 -2.03 13.32 -1.48
C ILE A 218 -3.00 14.53 -1.46
N ASP A 219 -3.42 15.10 -2.60
CA ASP A 219 -4.05 16.45 -2.54
C ASP A 219 -5.36 16.53 -1.73
N GLU A 220 -6.05 15.41 -1.49
CA GLU A 220 -7.31 15.32 -0.71
C GLU A 220 -7.16 14.60 0.67
N LEU A 221 -5.96 14.06 0.93
CA LEU A 221 -5.65 13.28 2.14
C LEU A 221 -5.45 14.14 3.39
N ILE A 222 -4.82 15.31 3.24
CA ILE A 222 -4.48 16.20 4.36
C ILE A 222 -5.77 16.72 5.01
N ASP A 223 -6.80 17.03 4.22
CA ASP A 223 -8.12 17.41 4.72
C ASP A 223 -8.85 16.22 5.38
N SER A 224 -8.62 15.00 4.88
CA SER A 224 -9.16 13.77 5.46
C SER A 224 -8.56 13.48 6.84
N LEU A 225 -7.26 13.70 7.03
CA LEU A 225 -6.56 13.57 8.32
C LEU A 225 -7.01 14.61 9.35
N ILE A 226 -7.29 15.83 8.91
CA ILE A 226 -7.81 16.93 9.74
C ILE A 226 -9.28 16.66 10.15
N HIS A 227 -10.09 16.10 9.25
CA HIS A 227 -11.50 15.76 9.52
C HIS A 227 -11.69 14.40 10.22
N MET A 228 -10.75 13.46 10.05
CA MET A 228 -10.57 12.26 10.87
C MET A 228 -10.00 12.64 12.24
N ARG A 229 -10.70 13.52 12.94
CA ARG A 229 -10.58 13.73 14.38
C ARG A 229 -10.91 12.38 15.03
N LEU A 230 -9.88 11.54 15.17
CA LEU A 230 -9.95 10.14 15.55
C LEU A 230 -10.85 9.99 16.77
N VAL A 231 -11.84 9.11 16.61
CA VAL A 231 -12.94 8.92 17.53
C VAL A 231 -12.42 8.40 18.88
N SER A 232 -12.41 9.30 19.87
CA SER A 232 -12.28 9.01 21.31
C SER A 232 -10.88 8.65 21.84
N HIS A 233 -10.65 9.11 23.07
CA HIS A 233 -9.39 9.33 23.79
C HIS A 233 -8.48 8.12 24.13
N THR A 234 -8.36 7.08 23.31
CA THR A 234 -7.51 5.92 23.68
C THR A 234 -6.57 5.37 22.61
N VAL A 235 -6.60 5.86 21.37
CA VAL A 235 -5.65 5.40 20.32
C VAL A 235 -4.48 6.37 20.23
N THR A 236 -3.26 5.88 20.45
CA THR A 236 -2.03 6.67 20.30
C THR A 236 -1.53 6.59 18.87
N LEU A 237 -1.08 7.72 18.31
CA LEU A 237 -0.59 7.77 16.92
C LEU A 237 0.66 6.89 16.65
N SER A 238 1.22 6.28 17.71
CA SER A 238 2.24 5.22 17.70
C SER A 238 1.83 3.99 16.88
N ASP A 239 0.54 3.70 16.78
CA ASP A 239 0.03 2.46 16.19
C ASP A 239 -0.08 2.56 14.65
N PHE A 240 0.07 3.78 14.11
CA PHE A 240 -0.17 4.09 12.70
C PHE A 240 1.11 4.39 11.90
N MET A 241 2.29 4.46 12.54
CA MET A 241 3.50 4.88 11.84
C MET A 241 4.68 3.97 12.16
N THR A 242 5.01 3.07 11.24
CA THR A 242 6.24 2.28 11.36
C THR A 242 7.45 3.12 10.97
N PRO A 243 8.62 2.94 11.61
CA PRO A 243 9.86 3.59 11.19
C PRO A 243 10.29 3.22 9.76
N GLN A 244 9.83 2.06 9.25
CA GLN A 244 9.99 1.65 7.86
C GLN A 244 9.25 2.57 6.87
N MET A 245 8.18 3.24 7.30
CA MET A 245 7.39 4.14 6.46
C MET A 245 8.08 5.49 6.26
N LEU A 246 8.62 6.07 7.33
CA LEU A 246 9.46 7.28 7.28
C LEU A 246 10.73 7.08 6.43
N ALA A 247 11.24 5.84 6.41
CA ALA A 247 12.41 5.45 5.63
C ALA A 247 12.21 5.43 4.11
N GLN A 248 10.95 5.35 3.66
CA GLN A 248 10.60 5.25 2.25
C GLN A 248 10.32 6.61 1.61
N ILE A 249 10.20 7.67 2.41
CA ILE A 249 10.03 9.03 1.92
C ILE A 249 11.37 9.49 1.38
N ARG A 250 11.51 9.55 0.06
CA ARG A 250 12.72 10.07 -0.58
C ARG A 250 12.57 11.59 -0.81
N PRO A 251 13.60 12.41 -0.53
CA PRO A 251 13.57 13.86 -0.75
C PRO A 251 13.40 14.21 -2.22
N HIS A 252 13.84 13.32 -3.12
CA HIS A 252 13.90 13.62 -4.54
C HIS A 252 12.60 13.52 -5.31
N PHE A 253 11.45 13.19 -4.71
CA PHE A 253 10.22 13.13 -5.51
C PHE A 253 8.90 13.56 -4.87
N GLU A 254 8.76 13.79 -3.55
CA GLU A 254 7.39 14.00 -3.02
C GLU A 254 7.29 14.99 -1.83
N PRO A 255 7.24 16.31 -2.09
CA PRO A 255 6.98 17.35 -1.08
C PRO A 255 5.71 17.11 -0.25
N GLN A 256 4.72 16.45 -0.85
CA GLN A 256 3.45 16.14 -0.21
C GLN A 256 3.57 15.07 0.89
N LYS A 257 4.45 14.06 0.70
CA LYS A 257 4.73 13.02 1.73
C LYS A 257 5.42 13.62 2.95
N GLU A 258 6.28 14.61 2.74
CA GLU A 258 6.93 15.37 3.80
C GLU A 258 5.91 16.11 4.68
N LEU A 259 4.94 16.81 4.05
CA LEU A 259 3.87 17.51 4.76
C LEU A 259 3.06 16.56 5.63
N CYS A 260 2.71 15.40 5.10
CA CYS A 260 1.97 14.38 5.85
C CYS A 260 2.75 13.90 7.08
N VAL A 261 4.05 13.62 6.94
CA VAL A 261 4.87 13.21 8.08
C VAL A 261 5.02 14.30 9.12
N ASN A 262 5.28 15.53 8.70
CA ASN A 262 5.38 16.66 9.61
C ASN A 262 4.06 16.88 10.36
N TYR A 263 2.93 16.74 9.68
CA TYR A 263 1.61 16.80 10.30
C TYR A 263 1.45 15.72 11.37
N LEU A 264 1.80 14.47 11.08
CA LEU A 264 1.67 13.35 12.02
C LEU A 264 2.58 13.50 13.24
N ILE A 265 3.82 13.96 13.06
CA ILE A 265 4.73 14.26 14.18
C ILE A 265 4.15 15.36 15.07
N ASN A 266 3.66 16.45 14.46
CA ASN A 266 3.05 17.58 15.19
C ASN A 266 1.76 17.20 15.93
N ASN A 267 1.14 16.06 15.59
CA ASN A 267 -0.07 15.55 16.23
C ASN A 267 0.20 14.41 17.23
N GLY A 268 1.47 14.08 17.55
CA GLY A 268 1.80 13.14 18.62
C GLY A 268 2.13 11.71 18.17
N ALA A 269 2.56 11.51 16.92
CA ALA A 269 3.16 10.25 16.49
C ALA A 269 4.37 9.87 17.37
N ASP A 270 4.56 8.58 17.63
CA ASP A 270 5.69 8.12 18.45
C ASP A 270 7.03 8.23 17.70
N ILE A 271 7.73 9.33 17.98
CA ILE A 271 9.06 9.61 17.44
C ILE A 271 10.16 8.68 18.00
N ARG A 272 9.86 7.85 19.01
CA ARG A 272 10.80 6.90 19.64
C ARG A 272 10.71 5.49 19.06
N ALA A 273 9.74 5.24 18.18
CA ALA A 273 9.54 3.95 17.54
C ALA A 273 10.80 3.46 16.78
N LYS A 274 10.99 2.14 16.71
CA LYS A 274 12.07 1.46 15.97
C LYS A 274 11.53 0.39 15.01
N ASP A 275 12.18 0.22 13.85
CA ASP A 275 11.82 -0.84 12.89
C ASP A 275 12.20 -2.23 13.43
N LYS A 276 11.86 -3.30 12.69
CA LYS A 276 12.22 -4.70 13.05
C LYS A 276 13.74 -4.93 13.17
N ARG A 277 14.58 -4.01 12.68
CA ARG A 277 16.05 -4.04 12.80
C ARG A 277 16.56 -3.10 13.89
N GLY A 278 15.68 -2.46 14.66
CA GLY A 278 16.03 -1.53 15.73
C GLY A 278 16.45 -0.13 15.23
N ILE A 279 16.14 0.24 13.99
CA ILE A 279 16.46 1.55 13.40
C ILE A 279 15.37 2.55 13.78
N SER A 280 15.74 3.73 14.30
CA SER A 280 14.79 4.77 14.68
C SER A 280 14.26 5.56 13.48
N VAL A 281 13.12 6.20 13.70
CA VAL A 281 12.51 7.20 12.79
C VAL A 281 13.52 8.27 12.37
N LEU A 282 14.24 8.84 13.32
CA LEU A 282 15.24 9.89 13.07
C LEU A 282 16.38 9.39 12.17
N THR A 283 16.89 8.17 12.41
CA THR A 283 17.94 7.57 11.57
C THR A 283 17.44 7.30 10.16
N HIS A 284 16.17 6.94 10.00
CA HIS A 284 15.56 6.77 8.69
C HIS A 284 15.40 8.07 7.91
N ALA A 285 14.89 9.14 8.54
CA ALA A 285 14.78 10.46 7.93
C ALA A 285 16.15 11.02 7.53
N ALA A 286 17.17 10.83 8.38
CA ALA A 286 18.54 11.22 8.10
C ALA A 286 19.16 10.43 6.94
N ARG A 287 18.91 9.12 6.85
CA ARG A 287 19.35 8.29 5.71
C ARG A 287 18.69 8.72 4.41
N ALA A 288 17.41 9.10 4.48
CA ALA A 288 16.66 9.50 3.31
C ALA A 288 17.10 10.87 2.76
N GLY A 289 17.51 11.80 3.63
CA GLY A 289 17.88 13.17 3.23
C GLY A 289 16.77 14.21 3.48
N ASN A 290 15.78 13.89 4.33
CA ASN A 290 14.63 14.77 4.57
C ASN A 290 14.92 15.74 5.73
N LEU A 291 15.61 16.85 5.47
CA LEU A 291 16.01 17.82 6.51
C LEU A 291 14.83 18.34 7.32
N ASN A 292 13.70 18.66 6.68
CA ASN A 292 12.54 19.22 7.37
C ASN A 292 11.93 18.22 8.37
N VAL A 293 11.83 16.94 7.99
CA VAL A 293 11.39 15.87 8.89
C VAL A 293 12.38 15.70 10.04
N VAL A 294 13.69 15.73 9.76
CA VAL A 294 14.73 15.67 10.81
C VAL A 294 14.58 16.83 11.81
N LYS A 295 14.41 18.06 11.31
CA LYS A 295 14.19 19.26 12.15
C LYS A 295 12.93 19.12 13.00
N ASN A 296 11.84 18.65 12.40
CA ASN A 296 10.58 18.46 13.10
C ASN A 296 10.68 17.40 14.20
N LEU A 297 11.28 16.24 13.91
CA LEU A 297 11.51 15.17 14.89
C LEU A 297 12.35 15.65 16.08
N VAL A 298 13.46 16.34 15.81
CA VAL A 298 14.33 16.89 16.87
C VAL A 298 13.60 17.98 17.66
N GLY A 299 12.85 18.86 16.99
CA GLY A 299 12.03 19.88 17.63
C GLY A 299 10.94 19.30 18.56
N ASN A 300 10.43 18.11 18.23
CA ASN A 300 9.49 17.35 19.06
C ASN A 300 10.17 16.42 20.09
N GLY A 301 11.49 16.51 20.27
CA GLY A 301 12.22 15.81 21.34
C GLY A 301 12.73 14.41 20.97
N ALA A 302 12.92 14.11 19.68
CA ALA A 302 13.56 12.87 19.26
C ALA A 302 15.00 12.81 19.79
N ASN A 303 15.39 11.68 20.37
CA ASN A 303 16.74 11.51 20.89
C ASN A 303 17.76 11.34 19.75
N ILE A 304 18.62 12.33 19.58
CA ILE A 304 19.68 12.39 18.54
C ILE A 304 20.73 11.28 18.71
N HIS A 305 20.91 10.77 19.93
CA HIS A 305 21.92 9.76 20.26
C HIS A 305 21.39 8.31 20.17
N VAL A 306 20.19 8.10 19.62
CA VAL A 306 19.65 6.75 19.45
C VAL A 306 20.56 5.94 18.51
N LYS A 307 21.00 4.79 19.00
CA LYS A 307 21.80 3.81 18.26
C LYS A 307 20.94 2.61 17.87
N SER A 308 21.13 2.13 16.65
CA SER A 308 20.65 0.80 16.23
C SER A 308 21.46 -0.32 16.90
N PRO A 309 21.05 -1.59 16.80
CA PRO A 309 21.85 -2.72 17.26
C PRO A 309 23.25 -2.80 16.64
N ARG A 310 23.50 -2.18 15.47
CA ARG A 310 24.85 -2.08 14.86
C ARG A 310 25.63 -0.82 15.28
N GLY A 311 25.04 0.04 16.11
CA GLY A 311 25.62 1.32 16.49
C GLY A 311 25.24 2.50 15.57
N ILE A 312 24.41 2.28 14.54
CA ILE A 312 24.10 3.32 13.55
C ILE A 312 23.26 4.43 14.19
N THR A 313 23.74 5.67 14.06
CA THR A 313 23.04 6.91 14.46
C THR A 313 22.53 7.68 13.23
N ALA A 314 21.71 8.69 13.47
CA ALA A 314 21.27 9.63 12.43
C ALA A 314 22.45 10.36 11.76
N LEU A 315 23.45 10.78 12.55
CA LEU A 315 24.66 11.42 12.03
C LEU A 315 25.40 10.49 11.07
N TYR A 316 25.65 9.24 11.48
CA TYR A 316 26.27 8.24 10.62
C TYR A 316 25.51 8.05 9.30
N ALA A 317 24.18 7.91 9.40
CA ALA A 317 23.33 7.67 8.23
C ALA A 317 23.29 8.85 7.26
N ALA A 318 23.30 10.09 7.74
CA ALA A 318 23.41 11.28 6.90
C ALA A 318 24.80 11.36 6.25
N SER A 319 25.86 11.07 7.01
CA SER A 319 27.25 11.18 6.53
C SER A 319 27.58 10.20 5.40
N ILE A 320 27.16 8.94 5.51
CA ILE A 320 27.42 7.93 4.47
C ILE A 320 26.67 8.24 3.15
N ASN A 321 25.57 9.01 3.21
CA ASN A 321 24.76 9.36 2.04
C ASN A 321 25.02 10.79 1.52
N GLY A 322 25.90 11.58 2.15
CA GLY A 322 26.25 12.91 1.68
C GLY A 322 25.26 14.04 2.02
N HIS A 323 24.34 13.81 2.98
CA HIS A 323 23.31 14.80 3.34
C HIS A 323 23.87 15.88 4.25
N ASN A 324 24.65 16.79 3.67
CA ASN A 324 25.45 17.80 4.38
C ASN A 324 24.64 18.72 5.29
N ASP A 325 23.45 19.12 4.85
CA ASP A 325 22.52 19.98 5.60
C ASP A 325 22.00 19.29 6.87
N ILE A 326 21.75 17.98 6.81
CA ILE A 326 21.38 17.14 7.96
C ILE A 326 22.57 16.93 8.88
N VAL A 327 23.76 16.65 8.33
CA VAL A 327 25.00 16.52 9.13
C VAL A 327 25.25 17.80 9.91
N GLU A 328 25.18 18.95 9.24
CA GLU A 328 25.37 20.25 9.86
C GLU A 328 24.33 20.50 10.97
N PHE A 329 23.05 20.25 10.68
CA PHE A 329 21.98 20.42 11.66
C PHE A 329 22.19 19.50 12.88
N LEU A 330 22.41 18.20 12.69
CA LEU A 330 22.59 17.26 13.80
C LEU A 330 23.79 17.63 14.69
N LEU A 331 24.91 18.05 14.09
CA LEU A 331 26.07 18.53 14.86
C LEU A 331 25.75 19.81 15.65
N SER A 332 24.98 20.74 15.06
CA SER A 332 24.53 21.96 15.76
C SER A 332 23.62 21.66 16.96
N GLN A 333 22.94 20.51 16.93
CA GLN A 333 22.09 20.02 18.00
C GLN A 333 22.84 19.10 18.99
N GLY A 334 24.16 18.99 18.88
CA GLY A 334 25.00 18.27 19.84
C GLY A 334 25.19 16.77 19.54
N ALA A 335 24.97 16.30 18.30
CA ALA A 335 25.31 14.94 17.92
C ALA A 335 26.80 14.62 18.18
N GLU A 336 27.07 13.42 18.70
CA GLU A 336 28.43 12.93 18.94
C GLU A 336 29.16 12.69 17.61
N ILE A 337 30.16 13.54 17.30
CA ILE A 337 30.83 13.55 15.99
C ILE A 337 31.62 12.27 15.70
N ASP A 338 32.27 11.70 16.72
CA ASP A 338 33.10 10.49 16.62
C ASP A 338 32.40 9.24 17.14
N VAL A 339 31.06 9.19 17.01
CA VAL A 339 30.28 8.01 17.40
C VAL A 339 30.75 6.78 16.63
N LYS A 340 30.91 5.65 17.33
CA LYS A 340 31.45 4.41 16.74
C LYS A 340 30.38 3.36 16.54
N LEU A 341 30.42 2.69 15.39
CA LEU A 341 29.76 1.40 15.17
C LEU A 341 30.43 0.29 16.00
N ILE A 342 29.84 -0.91 16.01
CA ILE A 342 30.40 -2.08 16.72
C ILE A 342 31.85 -2.39 16.32
N ASP A 343 32.17 -2.20 15.03
CA ASP A 343 33.50 -2.43 14.47
C ASP A 343 34.41 -1.20 14.58
N GLY A 344 33.98 -0.13 15.26
CA GLY A 344 34.79 1.09 15.44
C GLY A 344 34.68 2.11 14.31
N GLU A 345 33.87 1.85 13.27
CA GLU A 345 33.67 2.79 12.17
C GLU A 345 32.96 4.09 12.63
N THR A 346 33.45 5.25 12.17
CA THR A 346 32.93 6.59 12.51
C THR A 346 32.15 7.23 11.34
N PRO A 347 31.36 8.29 11.57
CA PRO A 347 30.71 9.04 10.49
C PRO A 347 31.70 9.55 9.43
N LEU A 348 32.90 9.97 9.84
CA LEU A 348 33.95 10.42 8.93
C LEU A 348 34.42 9.27 8.03
N MET A 349 34.69 8.10 8.60
CA MET A 349 35.08 6.91 7.85
C MET A 349 34.01 6.51 6.81
N ALA A 350 32.73 6.59 7.18
CA ALA A 350 31.62 6.27 6.31
C ALA A 350 31.48 7.29 5.15
N ALA A 351 31.66 8.58 5.42
CA ALA A 351 31.67 9.63 4.39
C ALA A 351 32.83 9.44 3.40
N VAL A 352 34.02 9.08 3.92
CA VAL A 352 35.18 8.75 3.09
C VAL A 352 34.90 7.52 2.23
N TRP A 353 34.35 6.45 2.80
CA TRP A 353 34.04 5.22 2.07
C TRP A 353 33.06 5.44 0.92
N SER A 354 32.10 6.34 1.09
CA SER A 354 31.11 6.71 0.07
C SER A 354 31.59 7.80 -0.90
N GLY A 355 32.80 8.35 -0.73
CA GLY A 355 33.33 9.40 -1.59
C GLY A 355 32.64 10.77 -1.44
N GLN A 356 32.07 11.07 -0.27
CA GLN A 356 31.30 12.29 0.00
C GLN A 356 32.21 13.47 0.40
N VAL A 357 32.83 14.13 -0.59
CA VAL A 357 33.89 15.14 -0.38
C VAL A 357 33.44 16.26 0.56
N GLU A 358 32.26 16.84 0.32
CA GLU A 358 31.73 17.95 1.10
C GLU A 358 31.42 17.54 2.55
N THR A 359 30.91 16.32 2.75
CA THR A 359 30.66 15.77 4.08
C THR A 359 31.97 15.55 4.84
N VAL A 360 33.01 15.04 4.17
CA VAL A 360 34.34 14.86 4.76
C VAL A 360 34.91 16.20 5.20
N ALA A 361 34.87 17.21 4.33
CA ALA A 361 35.32 18.56 4.67
C ALA A 361 34.56 19.14 5.86
N LEU A 362 33.23 18.98 5.89
CA LEU A 362 32.37 19.43 6.98
C LEU A 362 32.73 18.75 8.32
N LEU A 363 32.89 17.42 8.33
CA LEU A 363 33.20 16.66 9.54
C LEU A 363 34.60 17.02 10.08
N ILE A 364 35.60 17.15 9.22
CA ILE A 364 36.95 17.61 9.60
C ILE A 364 36.88 19.02 10.21
N HIS A 365 36.18 19.94 9.54
CA HIS A 365 36.02 21.31 10.02
C HIS A 365 35.33 21.39 11.40
N ARG A 366 34.43 20.44 11.69
CA ARG A 366 33.73 20.31 12.98
C ARG A 366 34.53 19.53 14.03
N GLY A 367 35.76 19.11 13.72
CA GLY A 367 36.68 18.51 14.67
C GLY A 367 36.60 16.99 14.79
N ALA A 368 36.14 16.28 13.75
CA ALA A 368 36.15 14.82 13.74
C ALA A 368 37.57 14.26 13.86
N ASP A 369 37.74 13.15 14.59
CA ASP A 369 39.02 12.46 14.73
C ASP A 369 39.41 11.77 13.42
N VAL A 370 40.30 12.43 12.67
CA VAL A 370 40.85 11.91 11.40
C VAL A 370 41.72 10.67 11.57
N ASN A 371 42.17 10.38 12.80
CA ASN A 371 43.06 9.27 13.14
C ASN A 371 42.33 8.10 13.81
N ALA A 372 40.99 8.14 13.88
CA ALA A 372 40.19 7.03 14.34
C ALA A 372 40.52 5.75 13.54
N LYS A 373 40.41 4.59 14.20
CA LYS A 373 40.74 3.29 13.61
C LYS A 373 39.62 2.28 13.82
N LYS A 374 39.34 1.49 12.78
CA LYS A 374 38.43 0.36 12.84
C LYS A 374 39.07 -0.80 13.59
N PHE A 375 38.26 -1.55 14.34
CA PHE A 375 38.64 -2.82 14.96
C PHE A 375 37.97 -3.96 14.21
N THR A 376 38.75 -4.86 13.61
CA THR A 376 38.20 -6.13 13.10
C THR A 376 38.65 -7.28 14.00
N ALA A 377 37.74 -8.22 14.28
CA ALA A 377 38.01 -9.36 15.16
C ALA A 377 39.15 -10.29 14.65
N TYR A 378 39.54 -10.17 13.38
CA TYR A 378 40.54 -11.04 12.75
C TYR A 378 41.92 -10.39 12.57
N LYS A 379 42.07 -9.08 12.79
CA LYS A 379 43.34 -8.32 12.93
C LYS A 379 43.02 -6.83 13.20
N PRO A 380 43.85 -6.08 13.94
CA PRO A 380 43.86 -4.63 13.79
C PRO A 380 44.30 -4.35 12.35
N SER A 381 43.37 -4.09 11.44
CA SER A 381 43.70 -3.82 10.04
C SER A 381 44.50 -2.52 9.89
N GLY A 382 44.52 -1.68 10.93
CA GLY A 382 45.13 -0.35 10.88
C GLY A 382 44.40 0.58 9.91
N GLU A 383 43.23 0.17 9.43
CA GLU A 383 42.43 0.92 8.47
C GLU A 383 41.84 2.16 9.13
N SER A 384 42.47 3.30 8.81
CA SER A 384 41.95 4.64 9.05
C SER A 384 41.24 5.15 7.81
N SER A 385 40.53 6.27 7.95
CA SER A 385 39.98 7.04 6.83
C SER A 385 41.01 7.27 5.71
N LEU A 386 42.28 7.50 6.07
CA LEU A 386 43.37 7.73 5.11
C LEU A 386 43.73 6.46 4.31
N VAL A 387 43.78 5.29 4.98
CA VAL A 387 44.06 4.00 4.32
C VAL A 387 42.94 3.64 3.34
N TRP A 388 41.68 3.89 3.72
CA TRP A 388 40.53 3.66 2.82
C TRP A 388 40.53 4.60 1.62
N ALA A 389 40.79 5.90 1.83
CA ALA A 389 40.91 6.86 0.74
C ALA A 389 41.99 6.43 -0.27
N ALA A 390 43.19 6.06 0.21
CA ALA A 390 44.30 5.63 -0.63
C ALA A 390 44.05 4.30 -1.37
N HIS A 391 43.32 3.35 -0.77
CA HIS A 391 42.95 2.10 -1.44
C HIS A 391 41.91 2.35 -2.54
N ARG A 392 40.90 3.18 -2.27
CA ARG A 392 39.84 3.53 -3.23
C ARG A 392 40.39 4.34 -4.39
N GLU A 393 41.23 5.34 -4.14
CA GLU A 393 41.95 6.10 -5.19
C GLU A 393 42.67 5.19 -6.20
N ARG A 394 43.34 4.13 -5.71
CA ARG A 394 44.08 3.18 -6.55
C ARG A 394 43.20 2.22 -7.34
N THR A 395 41.98 1.96 -6.88
CA THR A 395 41.10 0.91 -7.44
C THR A 395 39.95 1.50 -8.27
N GLU A 396 39.48 2.68 -7.90
CA GLU A 396 38.41 3.44 -8.53
C GLU A 396 38.97 4.82 -8.89
N LYS A 397 39.31 5.05 -10.17
CA LYS A 397 39.79 6.34 -10.69
C LYS A 397 38.71 7.43 -10.60
N ASN A 398 38.37 7.85 -9.39
CA ASN A 398 37.35 8.84 -9.10
C ASN A 398 38.01 10.04 -8.41
N GLU A 399 37.88 11.22 -9.03
CA GLU A 399 38.47 12.50 -8.59
C GLU A 399 38.08 12.89 -7.15
N ASN A 400 36.98 12.32 -6.62
CA ASN A 400 36.56 12.55 -5.24
C ASN A 400 37.56 12.02 -4.22
N TYR A 401 38.19 10.86 -4.49
CA TYR A 401 39.13 10.26 -3.53
C TYR A 401 40.46 11.03 -3.46
N ASP A 402 40.92 11.64 -4.56
CA ASP A 402 42.08 12.56 -4.55
C ASP A 402 41.83 13.75 -3.62
N LYS A 403 40.64 14.37 -3.73
CA LYS A 403 40.23 15.50 -2.89
C LYS A 403 40.12 15.07 -1.42
N ILE A 404 39.51 13.93 -1.15
CA ILE A 404 39.36 13.38 0.20
C ILE A 404 40.73 13.08 0.81
N PHE A 405 41.65 12.48 0.04
CA PHE A 405 43.01 12.23 0.48
C PHE A 405 43.72 13.53 0.88
N GLN A 406 43.64 14.56 0.04
CA GLN A 406 44.22 15.87 0.35
C GLN A 406 43.62 16.50 1.61
N LEU A 407 42.29 16.43 1.78
CA LEU A 407 41.61 16.94 2.98
C LEU A 407 42.09 16.24 4.26
N LEU A 408 42.18 14.90 4.23
CA LEU A 408 42.65 14.11 5.38
C LEU A 408 44.12 14.38 5.70
N ALA A 409 44.98 14.47 4.67
CA ALA A 409 46.40 14.77 4.84
C ALA A 409 46.62 16.18 5.43
N GLN A 410 45.88 17.18 4.96
CA GLN A 410 45.94 18.55 5.50
C GLN A 410 45.43 18.63 6.93
N ALA A 411 44.49 17.76 7.32
CA ALA A 411 43.97 17.66 8.67
C ALA A 411 44.88 16.87 9.64
N GLY A 412 46.03 16.37 9.17
CA GLY A 412 46.99 15.64 10.00
C GLY A 412 46.63 14.18 10.26
N ALA A 413 45.92 13.53 9.33
CA ALA A 413 45.75 12.08 9.34
C ALA A 413 47.11 11.39 9.11
N VAL A 414 47.45 10.40 9.96
CA VAL A 414 48.76 9.70 9.96
C VAL A 414 48.67 8.18 9.92
#